data_AF-A0A9P7WRG0-F1
#
_entry.id   AF-A0A9P7WRG0-F1
#
_cell.length_a   1.000
_cell.length_b   1.000
_cell.length_c   1.000
_cell.angle_alpha   90.00
_cell.angle_beta   90.00
_cell.angle_gamma   90.00
#
_symmetry.space_group_name_H-M   'P 1'
#
loop_
_entity.id
_entity.type
_entity.pdbx_description
1 polymer ?
#
loop_
_entity_poly.entity_id
_entity_poly.type
_entity_poly.pdbx_seq_one_letter_code
_entity_poly.pdbx_strand_id
1 'polypeptide(L)'
;MTSTSSTPLSSNSLSNRADVESALNAFLSPLDQHLSPGHARVDVGHTAAHFDNIAAQLEGYARRLWGAAPAGAGSNPADDLIDWSSYRMGLANGTDPSHPEFWGNPAKEYPDQRLVEMAPIGFAIALTPEKIWNPLSDAAKINVQNWLLQINDCVCANNNWHLFRVSST
;
A
#
# COMPACT_ATOMS: atom_id res chain seq x y z
N MET A 1 5.53 29.97 23.95
CA MET A 1 5.08 30.30 22.59
C MET A 1 4.99 28.99 21.83
N THR A 2 3.78 28.42 21.73
CA THR A 2 3.54 27.20 20.96
C THR A 2 3.59 27.54 19.48
N SER A 3 4.64 27.12 18.79
CA SER A 3 4.73 27.22 17.34
C SER A 3 3.56 26.43 16.74
N THR A 4 2.66 27.11 16.06
CA THR A 4 1.62 26.49 15.25
C THR A 4 2.33 25.71 14.14
N SER A 5 2.46 24.40 14.32
CA SER A 5 2.87 23.48 13.26
C SER A 5 1.94 23.70 12.07
N SER A 6 2.40 24.42 11.05
CA SER A 6 1.67 24.62 9.81
C SER A 6 1.45 23.25 9.18
N THR A 7 0.21 22.78 9.12
CA THR A 7 -0.14 21.55 8.42
C THR A 7 0.38 21.65 6.98
N PRO A 8 0.96 20.60 6.37
CA PRO A 8 1.61 20.71 5.06
C PRO A 8 0.71 21.24 3.93
N LEU A 9 -0.61 21.16 4.12
CA LEU A 9 -1.61 21.69 3.21
C LEU A 9 -1.92 23.19 3.35
N SER A 10 -1.52 23.82 4.46
CA SER A 10 -1.94 25.19 4.80
C SER A 10 -1.45 26.26 3.81
N SER A 11 -0.42 25.95 3.02
CA SER A 11 0.13 26.83 1.97
C SER A 11 -0.06 26.28 0.55
N ASN A 12 -0.82 25.20 0.36
CA ASN A 12 -1.00 24.54 -0.93
C ASN A 12 -2.40 24.82 -1.50
N SER A 13 -2.46 25.38 -2.73
CA SER A 13 -3.71 25.78 -3.38
C SER A 13 -4.54 24.63 -3.98
N LEU A 14 -3.98 23.43 -4.10
CA LEU A 14 -4.62 22.24 -4.70
C LEU A 14 -5.29 22.52 -6.05
N SER A 15 -4.77 23.49 -6.81
CA SER A 15 -5.45 24.06 -7.99
C SER A 15 -5.04 23.35 -9.29
N ASN A 16 -3.96 22.59 -9.26
CA ASN A 16 -3.43 21.85 -10.40
C ASN A 16 -2.85 20.50 -9.94
N ARG A 17 -2.42 19.69 -10.89
CA ARG A 17 -1.85 18.37 -10.61
C ARG A 17 -0.60 18.42 -9.72
N ALA A 18 0.32 19.33 -9.98
CA ALA A 18 1.56 19.46 -9.22
C ALA A 18 1.28 19.85 -7.76
N ASP A 19 0.28 20.71 -7.53
CA ASP A 19 -0.18 21.05 -6.18
C ASP A 19 -0.66 19.79 -5.43
N VAL A 20 -1.47 18.95 -6.08
CA VAL A 20 -1.99 17.71 -5.48
C VAL A 20 -0.88 16.68 -5.24
N GLU A 21 0.06 16.53 -6.18
CA GLU A 21 1.22 15.63 -6.03
C GLU A 21 2.16 16.08 -4.91
N SER A 22 2.38 17.40 -4.77
CA SER A 22 3.14 17.97 -3.66
C SER A 22 2.46 17.71 -2.31
N ALA A 23 1.14 17.90 -2.24
CA ALA A 23 0.35 17.59 -1.05
C ALA A 23 0.42 16.09 -0.70
N LEU A 24 0.29 15.21 -1.69
CA LEU A 24 0.44 13.77 -1.52
C LEU A 24 1.83 13.42 -0.97
N ASN A 25 2.89 13.96 -1.56
CA ASN A 25 4.26 13.71 -1.10
C ASN A 25 4.45 14.18 0.35
N ALA A 26 3.84 15.29 0.74
CA ALA A 26 3.90 15.77 2.12
C ALA A 26 3.16 14.86 3.13
N PHE A 27 2.16 14.09 2.68
CA PHE A 27 1.51 13.05 3.49
C PHE A 27 2.28 11.74 3.53
N LEU A 28 2.90 11.35 2.42
CA LEU A 28 3.58 10.06 2.30
C LEU A 28 4.99 10.07 2.88
N SER A 29 5.77 11.14 2.68
CA SER A 29 7.18 11.20 3.09
C SER A 29 7.44 11.00 4.59
N PRO A 30 6.59 11.43 5.54
CA PRO A 30 6.79 11.11 6.94
C PRO A 30 6.73 9.60 7.23
N LEU A 31 6.00 8.82 6.42
CA LEU A 31 5.86 7.38 6.60
C LEU A 31 7.15 6.62 6.26
N ASP A 32 8.09 7.22 5.53
CA ASP A 32 9.32 6.56 5.13
C ASP A 32 10.20 6.22 6.36
N GLN A 33 10.09 7.00 7.44
CA GLN A 33 10.77 6.73 8.72
C GLN A 33 10.18 5.53 9.47
N HIS A 34 9.00 5.08 9.06
CA HIS A 34 8.23 4.01 9.67
C HIS A 34 8.24 2.73 8.83
N LEU A 35 8.94 2.71 7.70
CA LEU A 35 9.08 1.52 6.88
C LEU A 35 9.93 0.46 7.58
N SER A 36 9.48 -0.78 7.51
CA SER A 36 10.30 -1.94 7.85
C SER A 36 11.51 -2.07 6.90
N PRO A 37 12.59 -2.78 7.29
CA PRO A 37 13.76 -2.94 6.44
C PRO A 37 13.50 -3.49 5.03
N GLY A 38 12.52 -4.38 4.88
CA GLY A 38 12.05 -4.93 3.60
C GLY A 38 10.92 -4.12 2.96
N HIS A 39 10.55 -2.99 3.54
CA HIS A 39 9.53 -2.02 3.09
C HIS A 39 8.11 -2.61 2.95
N ALA A 40 7.87 -3.83 3.41
CA ALA A 40 6.56 -4.47 3.31
C ALA A 40 5.59 -3.97 4.39
N ARG A 41 6.09 -3.34 5.45
CA ARG A 41 5.31 -2.96 6.63
C ARG A 41 5.57 -1.50 6.97
N VAL A 42 4.53 -0.79 7.41
CA VAL A 42 4.65 0.60 7.91
C VAL A 42 4.17 0.62 9.36
N ASP A 43 5.08 0.89 10.28
CA ASP A 43 4.83 0.92 11.73
C ASP A 43 4.80 2.34 12.27
N VAL A 44 3.60 2.91 12.37
CA VAL A 44 3.36 4.26 12.91
C VAL A 44 3.17 4.29 14.45
N GLY A 45 3.47 3.20 15.16
CA GLY A 45 3.52 3.13 16.62
C GLY A 45 2.43 2.29 17.28
N HIS A 46 2.72 1.80 18.49
CA HIS A 46 1.91 0.84 19.25
C HIS A 46 1.29 1.42 20.54
N THR A 47 0.00 1.21 20.73
CA THR A 47 -0.67 1.28 22.05
C THR A 47 -1.17 -0.08 22.58
N ALA A 48 -0.83 -1.22 21.96
CA ALA A 48 -1.22 -2.54 22.48
C ALA A 48 -0.25 -3.68 22.11
N ALA A 49 -0.21 -4.71 22.97
CA ALA A 49 0.75 -5.81 23.00
C ALA A 49 0.59 -6.84 21.86
N HIS A 50 1.68 -7.05 21.11
CA HIS A 50 2.15 -8.23 20.37
C HIS A 50 1.24 -9.14 19.49
N PHE A 51 -0.09 -9.03 19.45
CA PHE A 51 -0.91 -9.82 18.52
C PHE A 51 -1.80 -8.93 17.63
N ASP A 52 -1.70 -9.19 16.32
CA ASP A 52 -2.30 -8.52 15.14
C ASP A 52 -1.69 -7.22 14.60
N ASN A 53 -0.40 -7.01 14.87
CA ASN A 53 0.36 -5.88 14.33
C ASN A 53 0.53 -5.92 12.79
N ILE A 54 0.67 -7.11 12.20
CA ILE A 54 1.05 -7.24 10.79
C ILE A 54 -0.05 -6.73 9.85
N ALA A 55 -1.32 -6.97 10.16
CA ALA A 55 -2.44 -6.47 9.34
C ALA A 55 -2.52 -4.93 9.36
N ALA A 56 -2.33 -4.32 10.53
CA ALA A 56 -2.27 -2.87 10.68
C ALA A 56 -1.04 -2.26 9.96
N GLN A 57 0.10 -2.93 9.99
CA GLN A 57 1.28 -2.50 9.27
C GLN A 57 1.17 -2.68 7.74
N LEU A 58 0.47 -3.73 7.30
CA LEU A 58 0.07 -3.91 5.90
C LEU A 58 -0.86 -2.78 5.47
N GLU A 59 -1.84 -2.41 6.29
CA GLU A 59 -2.71 -1.26 6.03
C GLU A 59 -1.89 0.01 5.78
N GLY A 60 -0.89 0.28 6.63
CA GLY A 60 0.01 1.41 6.45
C GLY A 60 0.82 1.36 5.14
N TYR A 61 1.22 0.17 4.68
CA TYR A 61 1.85 -0.01 3.37
C TYR A 61 0.84 0.22 2.23
N ALA A 62 -0.29 -0.48 2.28
CA ALA A 62 -1.24 -0.61 1.20
C ALA A 62 -1.99 0.70 0.93
N ARG A 63 -2.36 1.47 1.97
CA ARG A 63 -3.10 2.72 1.80
C ARG A 63 -2.32 3.83 1.10
N ARG A 64 -0.98 3.76 1.11
CA ARG A 64 -0.14 4.68 0.34
C ARG A 64 -0.38 4.53 -1.16
N LEU A 65 -0.73 3.32 -1.62
CA LEU A 65 -1.00 3.03 -3.04
C LEU A 65 -2.23 3.76 -3.59
N TRP A 66 -3.22 4.09 -2.75
CA TRP A 66 -4.39 4.86 -3.18
C TRP A 66 -4.03 6.23 -3.76
N GLY A 67 -3.00 6.88 -3.22
CA GLY A 67 -2.50 8.14 -3.75
C GLY A 67 -1.37 7.96 -4.77
N ALA A 68 -0.47 7.00 -4.52
CA ALA A 68 0.69 6.77 -5.38
C ALA A 68 0.31 6.33 -6.80
N ALA A 69 -0.64 5.40 -6.95
CA ALA A 69 -1.03 4.90 -8.28
C ALA A 69 -1.61 5.98 -9.20
N PRO A 70 -2.57 6.83 -8.77
CA PRO A 70 -3.05 7.94 -9.60
C PRO A 70 -1.98 8.98 -9.92
N ALA A 71 -1.08 9.29 -8.97
CA ALA A 71 0.05 10.18 -9.22
C ALA A 71 1.00 9.60 -10.28
N GLY A 72 1.24 8.29 -10.24
CA GLY A 72 2.06 7.57 -11.23
C GLY A 72 1.46 7.54 -12.63
N ALA A 73 0.15 7.31 -12.75
CA ALA A 73 -0.56 6.98 -14.00
C ALA A 73 -0.54 8.07 -15.08
N GLY A 74 -0.14 9.30 -14.74
CA GLY A 74 0.09 10.37 -15.71
C GLY A 74 1.48 11.00 -15.63
N SER A 75 2.36 10.49 -14.76
CA SER A 75 3.64 11.13 -14.45
C SER A 75 4.60 11.04 -15.63
N ASN A 76 5.29 12.15 -15.91
CA ASN A 76 6.54 12.07 -16.66
C ASN A 76 7.57 11.43 -15.72
N PRO A 77 8.34 10.40 -16.14
CA PRO A 77 9.34 9.78 -15.27
C PRO A 77 10.34 10.74 -14.61
N ALA A 78 10.62 11.89 -15.24
CA ALA A 78 11.51 12.91 -14.69
C ALA A 78 10.91 13.70 -13.50
N ASP A 79 9.58 13.72 -13.39
CA ASP A 79 8.82 14.52 -12.42
C ASP A 79 8.12 13.63 -11.36
N ASP A 80 8.38 12.32 -11.38
CA ASP A 80 7.75 11.34 -10.50
C ASP A 80 8.34 11.43 -9.09
N LEU A 81 7.53 11.88 -8.14
CA LEU A 81 7.92 12.06 -6.73
C LEU A 81 7.82 10.76 -5.92
N ILE A 82 7.30 9.68 -6.50
CA ILE A 82 7.04 8.44 -5.80
C ILE A 82 8.25 7.50 -5.91
N ASP A 83 8.77 7.03 -4.77
CA ASP A 83 9.77 5.96 -4.75
C ASP A 83 9.13 4.60 -5.03
N TRP A 84 8.90 4.30 -6.30
CA TRP A 84 8.37 3.01 -6.73
C TRP A 84 9.26 1.81 -6.38
N SER A 85 10.55 2.01 -6.11
CA SER A 85 11.44 0.91 -5.72
C SER A 85 11.10 0.38 -4.34
N SER A 86 10.78 1.27 -3.40
CA SER A 86 10.28 0.95 -2.07
C SER A 86 8.97 0.15 -2.14
N TYR A 87 8.00 0.57 -2.97
CA TYR A 87 6.75 -0.18 -3.15
C TYR A 87 6.98 -1.57 -3.73
N ARG A 88 7.82 -1.70 -4.77
CA ARG A 88 8.10 -3.02 -5.36
C ARG A 88 8.80 -3.96 -4.39
N MET A 89 9.75 -3.44 -3.60
CA MET A 89 10.43 -4.23 -2.58
C MET A 89 9.46 -4.69 -1.50
N GLY A 90 8.61 -3.78 -1.01
CA GLY A 90 7.57 -4.12 -0.04
C GLY A 90 6.56 -5.13 -0.55
N LEU A 91 6.10 -4.99 -1.80
CA LEU A 91 5.18 -5.93 -2.43
C LEU A 91 5.79 -7.33 -2.57
N ALA A 92 7.04 -7.42 -3.04
CA ALA A 92 7.73 -8.69 -3.20
C ALA A 92 7.95 -9.38 -1.83
N ASN A 93 8.43 -8.64 -0.84
CA ASN A 93 8.74 -9.16 0.49
C ASN A 93 7.49 -9.47 1.31
N GLY A 94 6.43 -8.67 1.15
CA GLY A 94 5.16 -8.83 1.88
C GLY A 94 4.34 -10.02 1.40
N THR A 95 4.53 -10.44 0.15
CA THR A 95 3.83 -11.59 -0.44
C THR A 95 4.65 -12.87 -0.47
N ASP A 96 5.95 -12.81 -0.12
CA ASP A 96 6.84 -13.98 -0.03
C ASP A 96 6.66 -14.71 1.32
N PRO A 97 6.13 -15.95 1.35
CA PRO A 97 5.93 -16.71 2.59
C PRO A 97 7.22 -17.07 3.34
N SER A 98 8.38 -17.00 2.67
CA SER A 98 9.68 -17.27 3.27
C SER A 98 10.35 -16.02 3.88
N HIS A 99 9.85 -14.84 3.56
CA HIS A 99 10.42 -13.59 4.02
C HIS A 99 9.92 -13.25 5.44
N PRO A 100 10.77 -12.74 6.36
CA PRO A 100 10.35 -12.36 7.72
C PRO A 100 9.22 -11.32 7.76
N GLU A 101 9.11 -10.53 6.70
CA GLU A 101 8.09 -9.48 6.55
C GLU A 101 6.78 -9.94 5.88
N PHE A 102 6.65 -11.23 5.57
CA PHE A 102 5.42 -11.80 5.01
C PHE A 102 4.18 -11.30 5.75
N TRP A 103 3.15 -10.90 5.02
CA TRP A 103 1.93 -10.37 5.60
C TRP A 103 1.10 -11.46 6.28
N GLY A 104 1.37 -12.73 6.01
CA GLY A 104 0.50 -13.82 6.42
C GLY A 104 -0.62 -14.06 5.42
N ASN A 105 -1.28 -15.20 5.55
CA ASN A 105 -2.47 -15.51 4.78
C ASN A 105 -3.70 -14.88 5.46
N PRO A 106 -4.67 -14.35 4.70
CA PRO A 106 -5.96 -13.95 5.28
C PRO A 106 -6.66 -15.15 5.93
N ALA A 107 -7.36 -14.88 7.03
CA ALA A 107 -8.27 -15.86 7.63
C ALA A 107 -9.38 -16.24 6.64
N LYS A 108 -9.73 -17.53 6.58
CA LYS A 108 -10.76 -18.03 5.65
C LYS A 108 -12.15 -18.01 6.28
N GLU A 109 -12.22 -18.17 7.60
CA GLU A 109 -13.43 -18.43 8.35
C GLU A 109 -14.16 -17.15 8.81
N TYR A 110 -13.48 -16.00 8.80
CA TYR A 110 -14.03 -14.71 9.22
C TYR A 110 -13.39 -13.54 8.45
N PRO A 111 -14.04 -12.34 8.43
CA PRO A 111 -13.50 -11.17 7.73
C PRO A 111 -12.14 -10.72 8.28
N ASP A 112 -11.11 -10.77 7.44
CA ASP A 112 -9.73 -10.36 7.77
C ASP A 112 -9.40 -9.02 7.12
N GLN A 113 -8.74 -8.11 7.86
CA GLN A 113 -8.32 -6.81 7.37
C GLN A 113 -7.43 -6.91 6.11
N ARG A 114 -6.64 -7.98 5.96
CA ARG A 114 -5.83 -8.23 4.75
C ARG A 114 -6.67 -8.19 3.47
N LEU A 115 -7.93 -8.60 3.52
CA LEU A 115 -8.83 -8.59 2.36
C LEU A 115 -9.15 -7.16 1.91
N VAL A 116 -9.24 -6.20 2.84
CA VAL A 116 -9.42 -4.78 2.53
C VAL A 116 -8.19 -4.23 1.83
N GLU A 117 -7.01 -4.61 2.32
CA GLU A 117 -5.74 -4.08 1.84
C GLU A 117 -5.24 -4.74 0.54
N MET A 118 -5.87 -5.84 0.10
CA MET A 118 -5.68 -6.39 -1.25
C MET A 118 -6.17 -5.43 -2.35
N ALA A 119 -7.24 -4.67 -2.09
CA ALA A 119 -7.83 -3.76 -3.07
C ALA A 119 -6.91 -2.64 -3.56
N PRO A 120 -6.23 -1.85 -2.69
CA PRO A 120 -5.26 -0.87 -3.16
C PRO A 120 -4.09 -1.49 -3.94
N ILE A 121 -3.70 -2.72 -3.63
CA ILE A 121 -2.65 -3.44 -4.37
C ILE A 121 -3.14 -3.78 -5.78
N GLY A 122 -4.31 -4.42 -5.89
CA GLY A 122 -4.91 -4.73 -7.19
C GLY A 122 -5.18 -3.48 -8.04
N PHE A 123 -5.68 -2.41 -7.41
CA PHE A 123 -5.86 -1.10 -8.04
C PHE A 123 -4.55 -0.53 -8.61
N ALA A 124 -3.46 -0.54 -7.83
CA ALA A 124 -2.17 -0.02 -8.29
C ALA A 124 -1.56 -0.85 -9.42
N ILE A 125 -1.72 -2.18 -9.38
CA ILE A 125 -1.30 -3.09 -10.46
C ILE A 125 -2.07 -2.78 -11.74
N ALA A 126 -3.39 -2.60 -11.65
CA ALA A 126 -4.24 -2.30 -12.80
C ALA A 126 -3.96 -0.92 -13.40
N LEU A 127 -3.72 0.09 -12.56
CA LEU A 127 -3.58 1.48 -12.99
C LEU A 127 -2.16 1.86 -13.44
N THR A 128 -1.13 1.30 -12.81
CA THR A 128 0.30 1.63 -13.06
C THR A 128 1.17 0.37 -13.18
N PRO A 129 0.83 -0.60 -14.04
CA PRO A 129 1.54 -1.87 -14.13
C PRO A 129 3.03 -1.69 -14.45
N GLU A 130 3.40 -0.69 -15.25
CA GLU A 130 4.78 -0.37 -15.60
C GLU A 130 5.63 0.10 -14.42
N LYS A 131 5.01 0.69 -13.39
CA LYS A 131 5.71 1.17 -12.19
C LYS A 131 5.80 0.08 -11.13
N ILE A 132 4.74 -0.72 -10.96
CA ILE A 132 4.64 -1.68 -9.85
C ILE A 132 4.82 -3.13 -10.28
N TRP A 133 4.14 -3.60 -11.32
CA TRP A 133 4.04 -5.02 -11.66
C TRP A 133 5.12 -5.50 -12.62
N ASN A 134 5.29 -4.82 -13.75
CA ASN A 134 6.20 -5.22 -14.82
C ASN A 134 7.65 -5.41 -14.34
N PRO A 135 8.22 -4.54 -13.47
CA PRO A 135 9.60 -4.67 -13.02
C PRO A 135 9.82 -5.77 -11.94
N LEU A 136 8.76 -6.40 -11.43
CA LEU A 136 8.91 -7.51 -10.48
C LEU A 136 9.53 -8.73 -11.16
N SER A 137 10.29 -9.50 -10.38
CA SER A 137 10.78 -10.82 -10.81
C SER A 137 9.61 -11.79 -10.99
N ASP A 138 9.82 -12.85 -11.77
CA ASP A 138 8.78 -13.86 -11.99
C ASP A 138 8.36 -14.54 -10.68
N ALA A 139 9.31 -14.80 -9.77
CA ALA A 139 9.03 -15.33 -8.45
C ALA A 139 8.12 -14.39 -7.63
N ALA A 140 8.42 -13.08 -7.62
CA ALA A 140 7.59 -12.11 -6.94
C ALA A 140 6.19 -12.01 -7.56
N LYS A 141 6.09 -12.03 -8.90
CA LYS A 141 4.79 -12.05 -9.60
C LYS A 141 3.94 -13.26 -9.22
N ILE A 142 4.55 -14.44 -9.08
CA ILE A 142 3.86 -15.65 -8.64
C ILE A 142 3.37 -15.50 -7.19
N ASN A 143 4.22 -15.00 -6.30
CA ASN A 143 3.86 -14.79 -4.90
C ASN A 143 2.71 -13.78 -4.75
N VAL A 144 2.76 -12.65 -5.46
CA VAL A 144 1.70 -11.64 -5.46
C VAL A 144 0.38 -12.22 -5.99
N GLN A 145 0.40 -12.94 -7.11
CA GLN A 145 -0.79 -13.61 -7.63
C GLN A 145 -1.37 -14.60 -6.62
N ASN A 146 -0.54 -15.47 -6.08
CA ASN A 146 -0.96 -16.47 -5.10
C ASN A 146 -1.56 -15.82 -3.85
N TRP A 147 -1.01 -14.68 -3.41
CA TRP A 147 -1.52 -13.95 -2.25
C TRP A 147 -2.84 -13.24 -2.53
N LEU A 148 -2.95 -12.51 -3.65
CA LEU A 148 -4.20 -11.82 -4.04
C LEU A 148 -5.35 -12.79 -4.31
N LEU A 149 -5.09 -13.93 -4.96
CA LEU A 149 -6.13 -14.90 -5.31
C LEU A 149 -6.78 -15.57 -4.09
N GLN A 150 -6.15 -15.51 -2.90
CA GLN A 150 -6.73 -16.07 -1.67
C GLN A 150 -8.06 -15.40 -1.30
N ILE A 151 -8.30 -14.16 -1.71
CA ILE A 151 -9.57 -13.46 -1.48
C ILE A 151 -10.79 -14.24 -2.02
N ASN A 152 -10.58 -15.10 -3.01
CA ASN A 152 -11.65 -15.89 -3.60
C ASN A 152 -12.18 -17.00 -2.68
N ASP A 153 -11.35 -17.43 -1.74
CA ASP A 153 -11.64 -18.52 -0.81
C ASP A 153 -11.97 -18.01 0.61
N CYS A 154 -12.05 -16.69 0.81
CA CYS A 154 -12.28 -16.09 2.12
C CYS A 154 -13.72 -15.61 2.31
N VAL A 155 -14.23 -15.72 3.53
CA VAL A 155 -15.49 -15.09 3.95
C VAL A 155 -15.31 -13.57 3.97
N CYS A 156 -16.03 -12.86 3.11
CA CYS A 156 -16.08 -11.40 3.10
C CYS A 156 -17.24 -10.89 3.97
N ALA A 157 -17.08 -9.72 4.59
CA ALA A 157 -18.21 -9.03 5.19
C ALA A 157 -19.25 -8.65 4.11
N ASN A 158 -20.54 -8.73 4.44
CA ASN A 158 -21.65 -8.41 3.52
C ASN A 158 -21.81 -6.89 3.34
N ASN A 159 -20.81 -6.22 2.78
CA ASN A 159 -20.76 -4.78 2.51
C ASN A 159 -19.82 -4.48 1.32
N ASN A 160 -19.18 -3.32 1.29
CA ASN A 160 -18.20 -2.93 0.25
C ASN A 160 -17.00 -3.88 0.12
N TRP A 161 -16.82 -4.84 1.03
CA TRP A 161 -15.78 -5.85 0.92
C TRP A 161 -15.93 -6.76 -0.31
N HIS A 162 -17.14 -6.89 -0.86
CA HIS A 162 -17.33 -7.54 -2.17
C HIS A 162 -16.66 -6.77 -3.32
N LEU A 163 -16.58 -5.43 -3.24
CA LEU A 163 -15.89 -4.61 -4.24
C LEU A 163 -14.38 -4.88 -4.21
N PHE A 164 -13.80 -5.04 -3.02
CA PHE A 164 -12.37 -5.35 -2.85
C PHE A 164 -11.98 -6.66 -3.50
N ARG A 165 -12.86 -7.67 -3.46
CA ARG A 165 -12.67 -8.92 -4.19
C ARG A 165 -12.53 -8.70 -5.70
N VAL A 166 -13.42 -7.91 -6.31
CA VAL A 166 -13.37 -7.61 -7.75
C VAL A 166 -12.14 -6.78 -8.11
N SER A 167 -11.73 -5.85 -7.26
CA SER A 167 -10.53 -5.02 -7.51
C SER A 167 -9.19 -5.76 -7.37
N SER A 168 -9.21 -7.00 -6.87
CA SER A 168 -8.01 -7.80 -6.56
C SER A 168 -7.81 -9.01 -7.48
N THR A 169 -8.72 -9.22 -8.44
CA THR A 169 -8.74 -10.35 -9.40
C THR A 169 -8.75 -9.84 -10.83
#